data_AF-A0A661R5R1-F1
#
_entry.id   AF-A0A661R5R1-F1
#
_cell.length_a   1.000
_cell.length_b   1.000
_cell.length_c   1.000
_cell.angle_alpha   90.00
_cell.angle_beta   90.00
_cell.angle_gamma   90.00
#
_symmetry.space_group_name_H-M   'P 1'
#
loop_
_entity.id
_entity.type
_entity.pdbx_description
1 polymer ?
#
loop_
_entity_poly.entity_id
_entity_poly.type
_entity_poly.pdbx_seq_one_letter_code
_entity_poly.pdbx_strand_id
1 'polypeptide(L)'
;MNRSWLNYFNLSDHYERKARFLPAVLSVLPLLPVATTFGVPLLEWSKLLMAGVGLGAVVAVALSHVASAFGNRLQDKLWPDWPHDAPTNRWLHPDEKSVSVQQKERWYQAIKSLVQIDIQKAVDAGEPDELKATINDAVKALRSRIWKTSEAERAQLHNIDYGFARNLTGLRSVWTTFALSSLVGCWYAYIWDNGTILWAIVSTVVAVGALVLATLLPGYVRKKAHYYTESFFAAVVALSASKQQQLTKTDTQPGGGPLR
;
A
#
# COMPACT_ATOMS: atom_id res chain seq x y z
N MET A 1 -6.22 17.25 22.41
CA MET A 1 -7.18 16.83 21.37
C MET A 1 -7.31 17.98 20.38
N ASN A 2 -6.69 17.87 19.20
CA ASN A 2 -6.95 18.62 17.97
C ASN A 2 -5.91 18.17 16.92
N ARG A 3 -6.16 17.01 16.30
CA ARG A 3 -5.51 16.71 15.03
C ARG A 3 -6.17 17.63 14.02
N SER A 4 -5.47 18.72 13.70
CA SER A 4 -5.90 19.70 12.73
C SER A 4 -6.27 19.00 11.42
N TRP A 5 -7.45 19.32 10.89
CA TRP A 5 -7.91 19.04 9.52
C TRP A 5 -6.82 19.22 8.44
N LEU A 6 -5.84 20.08 8.68
CA LEU A 6 -4.65 20.27 7.83
C LEU A 6 -3.78 19.00 7.66
N ASN A 7 -3.81 18.04 8.60
CA ASN A 7 -3.10 16.77 8.43
C ASN A 7 -3.68 15.89 7.31
N TYR A 8 -4.97 16.06 6.98
CA TYR A 8 -5.57 15.38 5.82
C TYR A 8 -5.06 15.95 4.49
N PHE A 9 -4.56 17.19 4.49
CA PHE A 9 -3.98 17.85 3.31
C PHE A 9 -2.46 17.68 3.20
N ASN A 10 -1.87 16.79 3.99
CA ASN A 10 -0.43 16.73 4.12
C ASN A 10 0.23 15.85 3.05
N LEU A 11 0.28 16.37 1.83
CA LEU A 11 1.11 15.82 0.74
C LEU A 11 2.62 15.86 1.04
N SER A 12 3.07 16.41 2.17
CA SER A 12 4.48 16.30 2.56
C SER A 12 4.85 14.88 3.04
N ASP A 13 3.87 14.07 3.47
CA ASP A 13 4.13 12.70 3.90
C ASP A 13 4.58 11.85 2.70
N HIS A 14 5.76 11.25 2.85
CA HIS A 14 6.36 10.37 1.86
C HIS A 14 5.42 9.22 1.48
N TYR A 15 4.67 8.70 2.45
CA TYR A 15 3.70 7.64 2.22
C TYR A 15 2.56 8.12 1.31
N GLU A 16 1.89 9.23 1.65
CA GLU A 16 0.77 9.77 0.86
C GLU A 16 1.19 10.01 -0.60
N ARG A 17 2.37 10.61 -0.82
CA ARG A 17 2.84 10.90 -2.17
C ARG A 17 3.08 9.63 -2.98
N LYS A 18 3.87 8.69 -2.46
CA LYS A 18 4.27 7.52 -3.23
C LYS A 18 3.17 6.48 -3.31
N ALA A 19 2.51 6.17 -2.20
CA ALA A 19 1.54 5.09 -2.17
C ALA A 19 0.20 5.50 -2.81
N ARG A 20 -0.20 6.77 -2.78
CA ARG A 20 -1.56 7.20 -3.18
C ARG A 20 -1.58 8.23 -4.29
N PHE A 21 -0.85 9.34 -4.16
CA PHE A 21 -0.88 10.42 -5.14
C PHE A 21 -0.27 10.00 -6.48
N LEU A 22 0.92 9.40 -6.47
CA LEU A 22 1.61 9.00 -7.69
C LEU A 22 0.80 8.02 -8.55
N PRO A 23 0.17 6.95 -8.01
CA PRO A 23 -0.78 6.13 -8.77
C PRO A 23 -1.92 6.92 -9.43
N ALA A 24 -2.46 7.92 -8.73
CA ALA A 24 -3.52 8.76 -9.28
C ALA A 24 -3.03 9.58 -10.47
N VAL A 25 -1.87 10.22 -10.36
CA VAL A 25 -1.25 10.98 -11.46
C VAL A 25 -0.95 10.09 -12.66
N LEU A 26 -0.33 8.93 -12.42
CA LEU A 26 -0.02 7.95 -13.47
C LEU A 26 -1.29 7.49 -14.21
N SER A 27 -2.44 7.46 -13.53
CA SER A 27 -3.69 7.04 -14.16
C SER A 27 -4.23 8.04 -15.19
N VAL A 28 -3.84 9.31 -15.12
CA VAL A 28 -4.27 10.39 -16.02
C VAL A 28 -3.36 10.52 -17.24
N LEU A 29 -2.09 10.11 -17.13
CA LEU A 29 -1.09 10.22 -18.20
C LEU A 29 -1.52 9.67 -19.57
N PRO A 30 -2.33 8.60 -19.69
CA PRO A 30 -2.78 8.12 -20.99
C PRO A 30 -3.57 9.14 -21.81
N LEU A 31 -4.10 10.22 -21.19
CA LEU A 31 -4.79 11.31 -21.89
C LEU A 31 -3.85 12.34 -22.55
N LEU A 32 -2.54 12.29 -22.30
CA LEU A 32 -1.60 13.28 -22.85
C LEU A 32 -1.58 13.36 -24.39
N PRO A 33 -1.63 12.25 -25.16
CA PRO A 33 -1.65 12.31 -26.62
C PRO A 33 -2.87 13.06 -27.15
N VAL A 34 -4.06 12.71 -26.67
CA VAL A 34 -5.31 13.34 -27.12
C VAL A 34 -5.41 14.79 -26.64
N ALA A 35 -4.96 15.09 -25.42
CA ALA A 35 -4.90 16.46 -24.93
C ALA A 35 -4.01 17.33 -25.83
N THR A 36 -2.81 16.85 -26.18
CA THR A 36 -1.92 17.57 -27.11
C THR A 36 -2.54 17.74 -28.48
N THR A 37 -3.23 16.70 -28.99
CA THR A 37 -3.89 16.73 -30.30
C THR A 37 -4.94 17.85 -30.39
N PHE A 38 -5.70 18.07 -29.31
CA PHE A 38 -6.74 19.09 -29.24
C PHE A 38 -6.30 20.39 -28.55
N GLY A 39 -5.00 20.60 -28.33
CA GLY A 39 -4.48 21.82 -27.73
C GLY A 39 -4.85 22.04 -26.25
N VAL A 40 -5.23 20.97 -25.54
CA VAL A 40 -5.53 21.01 -24.10
C VAL A 40 -4.20 20.94 -23.31
N PRO A 41 -3.90 21.92 -22.43
CA PRO A 41 -2.61 22.01 -21.73
C PRO A 41 -2.53 21.07 -20.51
N LEU A 42 -2.81 19.78 -20.71
CA LEU A 42 -2.90 18.79 -19.63
C LEU A 42 -1.57 18.62 -18.87
N LEU A 43 -0.44 18.81 -19.56
CA LEU A 43 0.88 18.71 -18.94
C LEU A 43 1.07 19.85 -17.91
N GLU A 44 0.60 21.04 -18.22
CA GLU A 44 0.69 22.24 -17.39
C GLU A 44 -0.18 22.08 -16.14
N TRP A 45 -1.40 21.55 -16.31
CA TRP A 45 -2.26 21.17 -15.19
C TRP A 45 -1.60 20.11 -14.31
N SER A 46 -0.95 19.10 -14.89
CA SER A 46 -0.25 18.06 -14.12
C SER A 46 0.94 18.63 -13.32
N LYS A 47 1.68 19.59 -13.89
CA LYS A 47 2.77 20.31 -13.19
C LYS A 47 2.23 21.11 -12.01
N LEU A 48 1.10 21.78 -12.18
CA LEU A 48 0.45 22.56 -11.13
C LEU A 48 -0.05 21.66 -9.98
N LEU A 49 -0.59 20.48 -10.30
CA LEU A 49 -0.96 19.47 -9.29
C LEU A 49 0.26 18.95 -8.52
N MET A 50 1.35 18.67 -9.23
CA MET A 50 2.61 18.22 -8.63
C MET A 50 3.27 19.29 -7.76
N ALA A 51 3.10 20.57 -8.10
CA ALA A 51 3.60 21.68 -7.30
C ALA A 51 2.91 21.79 -5.94
N GLY A 52 1.68 21.28 -5.79
CA GLY A 52 1.02 21.13 -4.49
C GLY A 52 0.68 22.46 -3.80
N VAL A 53 0.38 23.51 -4.55
CA VAL A 53 0.02 24.84 -4.02
C VAL A 53 -1.43 25.19 -4.35
N GLY A 54 -2.13 25.85 -3.42
CA GLY A 54 -3.48 26.38 -3.61
C GLY A 54 -4.51 25.30 -3.96
N LEU A 55 -5.32 25.54 -5.00
CA LEU A 55 -6.32 24.59 -5.49
C LEU A 55 -5.69 23.26 -5.95
N GLY A 56 -4.45 23.29 -6.45
CA GLY A 56 -3.74 22.08 -6.87
C GLY A 56 -3.50 21.08 -5.74
N ALA A 57 -3.25 21.58 -4.52
CA ALA A 57 -3.09 20.74 -3.33
C ALA A 57 -4.38 20.00 -2.95
N VAL A 58 -5.52 20.70 -3.02
CA VAL A 58 -6.84 20.12 -2.72
C VAL A 58 -7.17 19.01 -3.71
N VAL A 59 -6.95 19.26 -5.00
CA VAL A 59 -7.17 18.25 -6.05
C VAL A 59 -6.22 17.06 -5.90
N ALA A 60 -4.94 17.29 -5.59
CA ALA A 60 -3.97 16.23 -5.36
C ALA A 60 -4.34 15.32 -4.17
N VAL A 61 -4.85 15.90 -3.08
CA VAL A 61 -5.38 15.15 -1.94
C VAL A 61 -6.62 14.35 -2.33
N ALA A 62 -7.56 14.96 -3.04
CA ALA A 62 -8.76 14.25 -3.53
C ALA A 62 -8.38 13.06 -4.42
N LEU A 63 -7.48 13.25 -5.38
CA LEU A 63 -6.97 12.20 -6.26
C LEU A 63 -6.28 11.06 -5.47
N SER A 64 -5.53 11.40 -4.41
CA SER A 64 -4.89 10.42 -3.53
C SER A 64 -5.93 9.54 -2.83
N HIS A 65 -7.01 10.14 -2.32
CA HIS A 65 -8.10 9.39 -1.70
C HIS A 65 -8.84 8.50 -2.70
N VAL A 66 -9.07 8.99 -3.93
CA VAL A 66 -9.67 8.18 -5.00
C VAL A 66 -8.78 6.96 -5.29
N ALA A 67 -7.48 7.15 -5.51
CA ALA A 67 -6.56 6.04 -5.74
C ALA A 67 -6.56 5.03 -4.59
N SER A 68 -6.59 5.51 -3.34
CA SER A 68 -6.68 4.65 -2.16
C SER A 68 -7.99 3.87 -2.11
N ALA A 69 -9.13 4.49 -2.46
CA ALA A 69 -10.43 3.83 -2.45
C ALA A 69 -10.48 2.68 -3.49
N PHE A 70 -9.99 2.93 -4.70
CA PHE A 70 -9.89 1.90 -5.73
C PHE A 70 -8.93 0.76 -5.34
N GLY A 71 -7.80 1.10 -4.70
CA GLY A 71 -6.86 0.11 -4.18
C GLY A 71 -7.45 -0.74 -3.05
N ASN A 72 -8.19 -0.13 -2.12
CA ASN A 72 -8.88 -0.86 -1.05
C ASN A 72 -9.93 -1.82 -1.63
N ARG A 73 -10.74 -1.37 -2.60
CA ARG A 73 -11.70 -2.24 -3.30
C ARG A 73 -11.02 -3.41 -4.03
N LEU A 74 -9.82 -3.20 -4.58
CA LEU A 74 -9.03 -4.29 -5.15
C LEU A 74 -8.58 -5.27 -4.06
N GLN A 75 -8.18 -4.75 -2.90
CA GLN A 75 -7.76 -5.57 -1.76
C GLN A 75 -8.89 -6.47 -1.26
N ASP A 76 -10.09 -5.94 -1.08
CA ASP A 76 -11.25 -6.74 -0.68
C ASP A 76 -11.51 -7.92 -1.66
N LYS A 77 -11.21 -7.73 -2.94
CA LYS A 77 -11.32 -8.80 -3.96
C LYS A 77 -10.16 -9.79 -3.94
N LEU A 78 -8.95 -9.32 -3.69
CA LEU A 78 -7.75 -10.17 -3.69
C LEU A 78 -7.66 -11.04 -2.41
N TRP A 79 -8.25 -10.56 -1.31
CA TRP A 79 -8.17 -11.18 0.01
C TRP A 79 -9.51 -11.03 0.77
N PRO A 80 -10.58 -11.74 0.34
CA PRO A 80 -11.92 -11.57 0.89
C PRO A 80 -12.03 -11.90 2.38
N ASP A 81 -11.24 -12.86 2.87
CA ASP A 81 -11.21 -13.22 4.29
C ASP A 81 -10.48 -12.19 5.18
N TRP A 82 -9.75 -11.25 4.58
CA TRP A 82 -8.81 -10.37 5.28
C TRP A 82 -8.79 -8.94 4.70
N PRO A 83 -9.94 -8.25 4.58
CA PRO A 83 -10.07 -7.03 3.78
C PRO A 83 -9.23 -5.85 4.28
N HIS A 84 -8.87 -5.80 5.56
CA HIS A 84 -8.14 -4.65 6.13
C HIS A 84 -6.63 -4.86 6.24
N ASP A 85 -6.19 -6.10 6.47
CA ASP A 85 -4.80 -6.44 6.83
C ASP A 85 -4.21 -7.62 6.04
N ALA A 86 -4.76 -7.91 4.86
CA ALA A 86 -4.13 -8.83 3.93
C ALA A 86 -2.89 -8.19 3.29
N PRO A 87 -1.70 -8.67 3.65
CA PRO A 87 -1.30 -10.07 3.49
C PRO A 87 -0.75 -10.72 4.77
N THR A 88 -0.63 -9.97 5.85
CA THR A 88 -0.04 -10.40 7.13
C THR A 88 -0.90 -11.42 7.86
N ASN A 89 -2.22 -11.22 7.88
CA ASN A 89 -3.13 -12.11 8.60
C ASN A 89 -3.14 -13.52 7.99
N ARG A 90 -3.07 -13.59 6.66
CA ARG A 90 -3.06 -14.85 5.92
C ARG A 90 -1.90 -15.76 6.36
N TRP A 91 -0.71 -15.21 6.58
CA TRP A 91 0.47 -16.00 7.01
C TRP A 91 0.37 -16.55 8.44
N LEU A 92 -0.45 -15.93 9.27
CA LEU A 92 -0.75 -16.40 10.63
C LEU A 92 -1.85 -17.46 10.64
N HIS A 93 -2.56 -17.70 9.53
CA HIS A 93 -3.57 -18.74 9.51
C HIS A 93 -2.92 -20.13 9.49
N PRO A 94 -3.37 -21.11 10.30
CA PRO A 94 -2.81 -22.47 10.34
C PRO A 94 -2.75 -23.15 8.97
N ASP A 95 -3.79 -22.97 8.15
CA ASP A 95 -3.88 -23.59 6.81
C ASP A 95 -2.93 -22.99 5.77
N GLU A 96 -2.28 -21.86 6.05
CA GLU A 96 -1.37 -21.24 5.09
C GLU A 96 -0.07 -22.06 4.95
N LYS A 97 0.10 -22.72 3.81
CA LYS A 97 1.23 -23.63 3.57
C LYS A 97 2.50 -22.92 3.12
N SER A 98 2.45 -21.62 2.80
CA SER A 98 3.66 -20.88 2.38
C SER A 98 4.66 -20.64 3.50
N VAL A 99 4.33 -20.95 4.75
CA VAL A 99 5.17 -20.75 5.93
C VAL A 99 5.17 -22.03 6.78
N SER A 100 6.36 -22.42 7.28
CA SER A 100 6.48 -23.58 8.16
C SER A 100 5.79 -23.36 9.51
N VAL A 101 5.34 -24.46 10.13
CA VAL A 101 4.72 -24.45 11.46
C VAL A 101 5.65 -23.84 12.50
N GLN A 102 6.95 -24.18 12.47
CA GLN A 102 7.94 -23.64 13.41
C GLN A 102 8.06 -22.12 13.31
N GLN A 103 7.98 -21.57 12.09
CA GLN A 103 8.07 -20.13 11.88
C GLN A 103 6.80 -19.40 12.37
N LYS A 104 5.62 -20.00 12.19
CA LYS A 104 4.36 -19.46 12.76
C LYS A 104 4.39 -19.45 14.28
N GLU A 105 4.85 -20.53 14.91
CA GLU A 105 4.98 -20.62 16.36
C GLU A 105 5.90 -19.50 16.89
N ARG A 106 7.05 -19.29 16.24
CA ARG A 106 7.95 -18.16 16.58
C ARG A 106 7.23 -16.81 16.50
N TRP A 107 6.37 -16.60 15.51
CA TRP A 107 5.58 -15.38 15.41
C TRP A 107 4.52 -15.31 16.51
N TYR A 108 3.76 -16.37 16.78
CA TYR A 108 2.76 -16.37 17.84
C TYR A 108 3.37 -16.01 19.19
N GLN A 109 4.54 -16.55 19.53
CA GLN A 109 5.24 -16.20 20.77
C GLN A 109 5.69 -14.72 20.79
N ALA A 110 6.24 -14.21 19.69
CA ALA A 110 6.61 -12.79 19.59
C ALA A 110 5.39 -11.86 19.68
N ILE A 111 4.27 -12.27 19.08
CA ILE A 111 3.01 -11.51 19.12
C ILE A 111 2.46 -11.49 20.55
N LYS A 112 2.39 -12.64 21.21
CA LYS A 112 1.97 -12.75 22.60
C LYS A 112 2.81 -11.87 23.52
N SER A 113 4.13 -11.88 23.38
CA SER A 113 5.05 -11.05 24.20
C SER A 113 4.87 -9.53 23.97
N LEU A 114 4.51 -9.15 22.74
CA LEU A 114 4.39 -7.76 22.34
C LEU A 114 3.01 -7.17 22.61
N VAL A 115 1.92 -7.90 22.39
CA VAL A 115 0.55 -7.37 22.46
C VAL A 115 -0.38 -8.16 23.39
N GLN A 116 0.09 -9.23 24.04
CA GLN A 116 -0.68 -10.06 24.97
C GLN A 116 -1.92 -10.73 24.36
N ILE A 117 -1.88 -11.01 23.05
CA ILE A 117 -2.90 -11.79 22.33
C ILE A 117 -2.30 -13.15 21.99
N ASP A 118 -2.98 -14.22 22.39
CA ASP A 118 -2.52 -15.60 22.24
C ASP A 118 -3.21 -16.28 21.06
N ILE A 119 -2.56 -16.21 19.88
CA ILE A 119 -3.08 -16.82 18.65
C ILE A 119 -3.08 -18.35 18.78
N GLN A 120 -2.08 -18.94 19.44
CA GLN A 120 -2.00 -20.40 19.56
C GLN A 120 -3.21 -20.95 20.34
N LYS A 121 -3.62 -20.26 21.41
CA LYS A 121 -4.84 -20.62 22.14
C LYS A 121 -6.09 -20.61 21.25
N ALA A 122 -6.22 -19.65 20.34
CA ALA A 122 -7.35 -19.59 19.40
C ALA A 122 -7.27 -20.70 18.34
N VAL A 123 -6.06 -21.09 17.92
CA VAL A 123 -5.85 -22.24 17.04
C VAL A 123 -6.30 -23.53 17.72
N ASP A 124 -5.89 -23.74 18.98
CA ASP A 124 -6.21 -24.94 19.76
C ASP A 124 -7.71 -25.05 20.08
N ALA A 125 -8.42 -23.93 20.21
CA ALA A 125 -9.86 -23.90 20.41
C ALA A 125 -10.66 -24.40 19.19
N GLY A 126 -10.09 -24.32 17.98
CA GLY A 126 -10.70 -24.85 16.77
C GLY A 126 -11.93 -24.09 16.25
N GLU A 127 -12.18 -22.86 16.72
CA GLU A 127 -13.28 -22.01 16.26
C GLU A 127 -12.83 -21.07 15.12
N PRO A 128 -13.28 -21.29 13.86
CA PRO A 128 -12.70 -20.58 12.71
C PRO A 128 -12.91 -19.07 12.72
N ASP A 129 -14.08 -18.60 13.15
CA ASP A 129 -14.40 -17.16 13.16
C ASP A 129 -13.66 -16.42 14.27
N GLU A 130 -13.55 -17.04 15.46
CA GLU A 130 -12.80 -16.49 16.59
C GLU A 130 -11.29 -16.45 16.30
N LEU A 131 -10.75 -17.47 15.61
CA LEU A 131 -9.38 -17.46 15.14
C LEU A 131 -9.12 -16.30 14.18
N LYS A 132 -10.03 -16.06 13.22
CA LYS A 132 -9.92 -14.93 12.30
C LYS A 132 -9.94 -13.59 13.03
N ALA A 133 -10.87 -13.41 13.97
CA ALA A 133 -10.97 -12.21 14.78
C ALA A 133 -9.69 -11.99 15.62
N THR A 134 -9.20 -13.03 16.29
CA THR A 134 -7.99 -13.00 17.12
C THR A 134 -6.75 -12.60 16.30
N ILE A 135 -6.56 -13.18 15.12
CA ILE A 135 -5.46 -12.83 14.21
C ILE A 135 -5.56 -11.35 13.79
N ASN A 136 -6.76 -10.89 13.45
CA ASN A 136 -6.98 -9.52 13.03
C ASN A 136 -6.66 -8.51 14.14
N ASP A 137 -7.13 -8.77 15.36
CA ASP A 137 -6.86 -7.93 16.52
C ASP A 137 -5.38 -7.93 16.89
N ALA A 138 -4.71 -9.09 16.81
CA ALA A 138 -3.28 -9.21 17.01
C ALA A 138 -2.48 -8.35 16.02
N VAL A 139 -2.76 -8.45 14.71
CA VAL A 139 -2.06 -7.68 13.68
C VAL A 139 -2.32 -6.19 13.80
N LYS A 140 -3.57 -5.79 14.06
CA LYS A 140 -3.93 -4.39 14.31
C LYS A 140 -3.20 -3.83 15.52
N ALA A 141 -3.14 -4.58 16.63
CA ALA A 141 -2.40 -4.18 17.83
C ALA A 141 -0.89 -4.07 17.55
N LEU A 142 -0.30 -5.04 16.86
CA LEU A 142 1.13 -5.03 16.48
C LEU A 142 1.48 -3.79 15.68
N ARG A 143 0.68 -3.46 14.66
CA ARG A 143 0.93 -2.27 13.83
C ARG A 143 1.08 -1.04 14.69
N SER A 144 0.16 -0.82 15.64
CA SER A 144 0.21 0.35 16.52
C SER A 144 1.51 0.44 17.34
N ARG A 145 2.11 -0.71 17.69
CA ARG A 145 3.36 -0.79 18.46
C ARG A 145 4.62 -0.70 17.61
N ILE A 146 4.65 -1.37 16.44
CA ILE A 146 5.87 -1.43 15.62
C ILE A 146 6.06 -0.18 14.76
N TRP A 147 4.98 0.52 14.36
CA TRP A 147 5.08 1.50 13.26
C TRP A 147 5.95 2.72 13.55
N LYS A 148 6.33 2.95 14.82
CA LYS A 148 7.19 4.07 15.22
C LYS A 148 8.58 3.64 15.67
N THR A 149 8.93 2.36 15.49
CA THR A 149 10.22 1.83 15.91
C THR A 149 11.19 1.75 14.73
N SER A 150 12.49 1.75 15.02
CA SER A 150 13.53 1.64 14.00
C SER A 150 13.48 0.29 13.26
N GLU A 151 13.04 -0.77 13.92
CA GLU A 151 12.91 -2.12 13.33
C GLU A 151 11.87 -2.15 12.20
N ALA A 152 10.91 -1.21 12.19
CA ALA A 152 9.84 -1.17 11.20
C ALA A 152 10.20 -0.40 9.92
N GLU A 153 11.38 0.21 9.80
CA GLU A 153 11.75 1.03 8.62
C GLU A 153 11.59 0.26 7.31
N ARG A 154 12.11 -0.97 7.23
CA ARG A 154 11.94 -1.83 6.05
C ARG A 154 10.49 -2.23 5.80
N ALA A 155 9.71 -2.46 6.87
CA ALA A 155 8.29 -2.75 6.76
C ALA A 155 7.49 -1.57 6.22
N GLN A 156 7.81 -0.35 6.65
CA GLN A 156 7.22 0.88 6.14
C GLN A 156 7.53 1.07 4.65
N LEU A 157 8.78 0.85 4.22
CA LEU A 157 9.17 0.96 2.82
C LEU A 157 8.38 -0.03 1.94
N HIS A 158 8.32 -1.30 2.34
CA HIS A 158 7.55 -2.29 1.59
C HIS A 158 6.04 -2.01 1.63
N ASN A 159 5.52 -1.39 2.70
CA ASN A 159 4.12 -0.96 2.76
C ASN A 159 3.82 0.16 1.74
N ILE A 160 4.77 1.08 1.53
CA ILE A 160 4.66 2.12 0.49
C ILE A 160 4.60 1.47 -0.88
N ASP A 161 5.54 0.56 -1.18
CA ASP A 161 5.59 -0.16 -2.45
C ASP A 161 4.32 -0.97 -2.72
N TYR A 162 3.82 -1.66 -1.68
CA TYR A 162 2.58 -2.41 -1.75
C TYR A 162 1.38 -1.49 -1.98
N GLY A 163 1.29 -0.37 -1.25
CA GLY A 163 0.26 0.65 -1.44
C GLY A 163 0.27 1.23 -2.86
N PHE A 164 1.45 1.56 -3.39
CA PHE A 164 1.62 2.02 -4.78
C PHE A 164 1.08 0.99 -5.77
N ALA A 165 1.56 -0.26 -5.68
CA ALA A 165 1.16 -1.33 -6.58
C ALA A 165 -0.35 -1.58 -6.54
N ARG A 166 -0.92 -1.68 -5.34
CA ARG A 166 -2.34 -1.92 -5.11
C ARG A 166 -3.21 -0.80 -5.64
N ASN A 167 -2.86 0.46 -5.34
CA ASN A 167 -3.65 1.62 -5.77
C ASN A 167 -3.59 1.82 -7.29
N LEU A 168 -2.41 1.65 -7.91
CA LEU A 168 -2.26 1.72 -9.37
C LEU A 168 -3.06 0.63 -10.09
N THR A 169 -3.02 -0.60 -9.56
CA THR A 169 -3.80 -1.73 -10.09
C THR A 169 -5.29 -1.56 -9.86
N GLY A 170 -5.69 -0.98 -8.73
CA GLY A 170 -7.09 -0.65 -8.43
C GLY A 170 -7.67 0.30 -9.47
N LEU A 171 -6.87 1.27 -9.92
CA LEU A 171 -7.23 2.22 -10.97
C LEU A 171 -7.19 1.66 -12.39
N ARG A 172 -6.97 0.34 -12.58
CA ARG A 172 -6.84 -0.26 -13.93
C ARG A 172 -7.92 0.10 -14.93
N SER A 173 -9.17 0.10 -14.46
CA SER A 173 -10.31 0.46 -15.30
C SER A 173 -10.23 1.92 -15.76
N VAL A 174 -9.87 2.84 -14.87
CA VAL A 174 -9.76 4.27 -15.15
C VAL A 174 -8.71 4.53 -16.23
N TRP A 175 -7.48 4.09 -16.01
CA TRP A 175 -6.40 4.42 -16.94
C TRP A 175 -6.48 3.62 -18.25
N THR A 176 -7.12 2.44 -18.26
CA THR A 176 -7.39 1.71 -19.52
C THR A 176 -8.46 2.43 -20.34
N THR A 177 -9.52 2.93 -19.71
CA THR A 177 -10.54 3.74 -20.39
C THR A 177 -9.92 5.02 -20.95
N PHE A 178 -9.08 5.71 -20.18
CA PHE A 178 -8.38 6.90 -20.68
C PHE A 178 -7.44 6.60 -21.84
N ALA A 179 -6.71 5.48 -21.80
CA ALA A 179 -5.87 5.06 -22.92
C ALA A 179 -6.72 4.78 -24.19
N LEU A 180 -7.88 4.14 -24.04
CA LEU A 180 -8.80 3.87 -25.14
C LEU A 180 -9.44 5.14 -25.69
N SER A 181 -9.89 6.06 -24.84
CA SER A 181 -10.41 7.37 -25.27
C SER A 181 -9.33 8.17 -26.01
N SER A 182 -8.09 8.13 -25.52
CA SER A 182 -6.94 8.78 -26.15
C SER A 182 -6.66 8.19 -27.54
N LEU A 183 -6.69 6.86 -27.66
CA LEU A 183 -6.55 6.15 -28.93
C LEU A 183 -7.61 6.59 -29.93
N VAL A 184 -8.89 6.52 -29.55
CA VAL A 184 -10.01 6.88 -30.43
C VAL A 184 -9.92 8.35 -30.84
N GLY A 185 -9.67 9.25 -29.89
CA GLY A 185 -9.57 10.68 -30.16
C GLY A 185 -8.43 11.05 -31.10
N CYS A 186 -7.25 10.47 -30.93
CA CYS A 186 -6.10 10.74 -31.80
C CYS A 186 -6.30 10.18 -33.22
N TRP A 187 -6.88 8.98 -33.37
CA TRP A 187 -7.20 8.42 -34.69
C TRP A 187 -8.30 9.21 -35.40
N TYR A 188 -9.33 9.63 -34.65
CA TYR A 188 -10.36 10.53 -35.18
C TYR A 188 -9.74 11.83 -35.70
N ALA A 189 -8.92 12.50 -34.89
CA ALA A 189 -8.29 13.75 -35.29
C ALA A 189 -7.40 13.58 -36.53
N TYR A 190 -6.63 12.49 -36.62
CA TYR A 190 -5.78 12.23 -37.79
C TYR A 190 -6.58 12.07 -39.09
N ILE A 191 -7.68 11.31 -39.05
CA ILE A 191 -8.43 10.98 -40.26
C ILE A 191 -9.41 12.10 -40.66
N TRP A 192 -9.99 12.82 -39.69
CA TRP A 192 -11.05 13.81 -39.96
C TRP A 192 -10.65 15.28 -39.74
N ASP A 193 -9.69 15.57 -38.85
CA ASP A 193 -9.37 16.96 -38.43
C ASP A 193 -7.93 17.40 -38.81
N ASN A 194 -7.26 16.71 -39.73
CA ASN A 194 -5.85 16.95 -40.12
C ASN A 194 -4.86 16.86 -38.93
N GLY A 195 -5.20 16.10 -37.89
CA GLY A 195 -4.32 15.85 -36.74
C GLY A 195 -3.02 15.16 -37.16
N THR A 196 -1.96 15.29 -36.35
CA THR A 196 -0.68 14.65 -36.67
C THR A 196 -0.72 13.15 -36.43
N ILE A 197 -0.35 12.34 -37.44
CA ILE A 197 -0.27 10.86 -37.33
C ILE A 197 0.59 10.39 -36.16
N LEU A 198 1.60 11.17 -35.77
CA LEU A 198 2.46 10.90 -34.62
C LEU A 198 1.65 10.62 -33.35
N TRP A 199 0.63 11.43 -33.03
CA TRP A 199 -0.17 11.26 -31.82
C TRP A 199 -1.10 10.03 -31.89
N ALA A 200 -1.56 9.66 -33.09
CA ALA A 200 -2.29 8.41 -33.32
C ALA A 200 -1.39 7.18 -33.06
N ILE A 201 -0.13 7.22 -33.50
CA ILE A 201 0.85 6.15 -33.22
C ILE A 201 1.19 6.10 -31.73
N VAL A 202 1.49 7.25 -31.11
CA VAL A 202 1.83 7.32 -29.68
C VAL A 202 0.67 6.80 -28.81
N SER A 203 -0.56 7.23 -29.08
CA SER A 203 -1.75 6.74 -28.35
C SER A 203 -1.97 5.24 -28.53
N THR A 204 -1.64 4.68 -29.70
CA THR A 204 -1.66 3.23 -29.95
C THR A 204 -0.66 2.49 -29.07
N VAL A 205 0.60 2.96 -29.00
CA VAL A 205 1.62 2.38 -28.13
C VAL A 205 1.22 2.46 -26.66
N VAL A 206 0.68 3.60 -26.23
CA VAL A 206 0.18 3.81 -24.85
C VAL A 206 -0.97 2.85 -24.54
N ALA A 207 -1.94 2.67 -25.44
CA ALA A 207 -3.05 1.75 -25.26
C ALA A 207 -2.61 0.29 -25.16
N VAL A 208 -1.69 -0.15 -26.02
CA VAL A 208 -1.11 -1.51 -25.95
C VAL A 208 -0.34 -1.69 -24.64
N GLY A 209 0.50 -0.73 -24.26
CA GLY A 209 1.24 -0.76 -22.99
C GLY A 209 0.32 -0.81 -21.77
N ALA A 210 -0.77 -0.04 -21.77
CA ALA A 210 -1.79 -0.06 -20.75
C ALA A 210 -2.44 -1.45 -20.63
N LEU A 211 -2.85 -2.06 -21.75
CA LEU A 211 -3.42 -3.40 -21.75
C LEU A 211 -2.46 -4.46 -21.21
N VAL A 212 -1.18 -4.40 -21.59
CA VAL A 212 -0.13 -5.29 -21.07
C VAL A 212 0.06 -5.08 -19.56
N LEU A 213 0.13 -3.84 -19.09
CA LEU A 213 0.24 -3.57 -17.65
C LEU A 213 -1.00 -4.06 -16.88
N ALA A 214 -2.19 -4.00 -17.47
CA ALA A 214 -3.44 -4.42 -16.82
C ALA A 214 -3.43 -5.89 -16.44
N THR A 215 -2.74 -6.72 -17.23
CA THR A 215 -2.63 -8.17 -17.02
C THR A 215 -1.49 -8.52 -16.06
N LEU A 216 -0.38 -7.78 -16.07
CA LEU A 216 0.80 -8.06 -15.23
C LEU A 216 0.66 -7.54 -13.79
N LEU A 217 -0.02 -6.40 -13.62
CA LEU A 217 -0.11 -5.70 -12.34
C LEU A 217 -0.71 -6.52 -11.18
N PRO A 218 -1.76 -7.35 -11.35
CA PRO A 218 -2.26 -8.20 -10.27
C PRO A 218 -1.20 -9.15 -9.68
N GLY A 219 -0.33 -9.72 -10.51
CA GLY A 219 0.79 -10.54 -10.06
C GLY A 219 1.84 -9.71 -9.30
N TYR A 220 2.13 -8.51 -9.80
CA TYR A 220 3.03 -7.57 -9.14
C TYR A 220 2.52 -7.15 -7.74
N VAL A 221 1.22 -6.90 -7.58
CA VAL A 221 0.60 -6.61 -6.27
C VAL A 221 0.83 -7.74 -5.29
N ARG A 222 0.63 -9.00 -5.68
CA ARG A 222 0.85 -10.17 -4.83
C ARG A 222 2.32 -10.31 -4.42
N LYS A 223 3.26 -9.99 -5.30
CA LYS A 223 4.70 -9.98 -5.00
C LYS A 223 5.05 -8.90 -3.97
N LYS A 224 4.53 -7.67 -4.13
CA LYS A 224 4.77 -6.59 -3.16
C LYS A 224 4.09 -6.85 -1.82
N ALA A 225 2.91 -7.45 -1.82
CA ALA A 225 2.23 -7.96 -0.63
C ALA A 225 3.14 -8.95 0.13
N HIS A 226 3.71 -9.93 -0.56
CA HIS A 226 4.63 -10.89 0.06
C HIS A 226 5.81 -10.22 0.77
N TYR A 227 6.51 -9.30 0.09
CA TYR A 227 7.65 -8.59 0.70
C TYR A 227 7.26 -7.72 1.89
N TYR A 228 6.08 -7.09 1.84
CA TYR A 228 5.55 -6.35 2.98
C TYR A 228 5.29 -7.26 4.18
N THR A 229 4.67 -8.42 3.96
CA THR A 229 4.43 -9.38 5.05
C THR A 229 5.72 -9.92 5.65
N GLU A 230 6.69 -10.26 4.81
CA GLU A 230 8.00 -10.73 5.25
C GLU A 230 8.71 -9.70 6.13
N SER A 231 8.79 -8.45 5.69
CA SER A 231 9.43 -7.39 6.47
C SER A 231 8.64 -6.99 7.71
N PHE A 232 7.31 -7.08 7.68
CA PHE A 232 6.46 -6.88 8.85
C PHE A 232 6.79 -7.88 9.95
N PHE A 233 6.83 -9.19 9.64
CA PHE A 233 7.15 -10.19 10.65
C PHE A 233 8.61 -10.18 11.08
N ALA A 234 9.54 -9.81 10.20
CA ALA A 234 10.93 -9.57 10.58
C ALA A 234 11.02 -8.44 11.64
N ALA A 235 10.28 -7.34 11.44
CA ALA A 235 10.22 -6.24 12.41
C ALA A 235 9.59 -6.67 13.75
N VAL A 236 8.52 -7.48 13.72
CA VAL A 236 7.87 -8.03 14.92
C VAL A 236 8.85 -8.86 15.74
N VAL A 237 9.59 -9.77 15.10
CA VAL A 237 10.57 -10.63 15.77
C VAL A 237 11.73 -9.80 16.33
N ALA A 238 12.25 -8.84 15.56
CA ALA A 238 13.34 -7.96 16.01
C ALA A 238 12.92 -7.14 17.24
N LEU A 239 11.72 -6.55 17.22
CA LEU A 239 11.21 -5.77 18.35
C LEU A 239 11.00 -6.63 19.60
N SER A 240 10.48 -7.86 19.45
CA SER A 240 10.34 -8.80 20.57
C SER A 240 11.70 -9.12 21.20
N ALA A 241 12.73 -9.35 20.38
CA ALA A 241 14.08 -9.64 20.86
C ALA A 241 14.71 -8.42 21.58
N SER A 242 14.57 -7.21 21.03
CA SER A 242 15.05 -5.97 21.66
C SER A 242 14.41 -5.76 23.04
N LYS A 243 13.10 -6.01 23.18
CA LYS A 243 12.38 -5.89 24.45
C LYS A 243 12.85 -6.92 25.49
N GLN A 244 13.10 -8.16 25.09
CA GLN A 244 13.65 -9.19 25.98
C GLN A 244 15.05 -8.83 26.48
N GLN A 245 15.94 -8.35 25.60
CA GLN A 245 17.29 -7.93 25.99
C GLN A 245 17.28 -6.76 26.98
N GLN A 246 16.35 -5.81 26.83
CA GLN A 246 16.20 -4.71 27.78
C GLN A 246 15.80 -5.21 29.17
N LEU A 247 14.81 -6.12 29.25
CA LEU A 247 14.38 -6.72 30.51
C LEU A 247 15.52 -7.44 31.23
N THR A 248 16.30 -8.25 30.51
CA THR A 248 17.44 -8.98 31.10
C THR A 248 18.53 -8.03 31.61
N LYS A 249 18.81 -6.92 30.92
CA LYS A 249 19.79 -5.92 31.38
C LYS A 249 19.35 -5.22 32.66
N THR A 250 18.06 -4.88 32.78
CA THR A 250 17.50 -4.23 33.97
C THR A 250 17.56 -5.13 35.21
N ASP A 251 17.34 -6.44 35.06
CA ASP A 251 17.43 -7.40 36.17
C ASP A 251 18.87 -7.67 36.63
N THR A 252 19.87 -7.43 35.77
CA THR A 252 21.30 -7.66 36.09
C THR A 252 22.05 -6.46 36.67
N GLN A 253 21.42 -5.30 36.90
CA GLN A 253 22.05 -4.22 37.66
C GLN A 253 21.73 -4.37 39.16
N PRO A 254 22.69 -4.82 40.00
CA PRO A 254 22.48 -4.82 41.44
C PRO A 254 22.40 -3.38 41.92
N GLY A 255 21.37 -3.08 42.73
CA GLY A 255 21.10 -1.75 43.26
C GLY A 255 22.37 -1.09 43.79
N GLY A 256 22.64 0.13 43.30
CA GLY A 256 23.67 1.00 43.87
C GLY A 256 23.51 1.03 45.38
N GLY A 257 24.60 0.68 46.07
CA GLY A 257 24.64 0.48 47.51
C GLY A 257 24.18 1.72 48.30
N PRO A 258 23.84 1.53 49.59
CA PRO A 258 23.30 2.59 50.42
C PRO A 258 24.29 3.76 50.54
N LEU A 259 23.72 4.96 50.45
CA LEU A 259 24.34 6.25 50.71
C LEU A 259 25.20 6.21 51.99
N ARG A 260 26.47 6.60 51.85
CA ARG A 260 27.30 7.09 52.95
C ARG A 260 27.87 8.44 52.56
#